data_AF-A0A7W7Y8B2-F1
#
_entry.id   AF-A0A7W7Y8B2-F1
#
_cell.length_a   1.000
_cell.length_b   1.000
_cell.length_c   1.000
_cell.angle_alpha   90.00
_cell.angle_beta   90.00
_cell.angle_gamma   90.00
#
_symmetry.space_group_name_H-M   'P 1'
#
loop_
_entity.id
_entity.type
_entity.pdbx_description
1 polymer ?
#
loop_
_entity_poly.entity_id
_entity_poly.type
_entity_poly.pdbx_seq_one_letter_code
_entity_poly.pdbx_strand_id
1 'polypeptide(L)'
;MFTAALDSLTAAHKTAVETQLSAWDTGPCPKWRRVAANIRAEVALQLADFTALLTDFATELAGVTVSPESGWVNACRRNQFRGAAMPPPLPTHLGRAVPIGGYAKIISESPSITLTPDMCEQMLRDIHLASGMPTPRETRILQQARLGRYVMWAAFDATHTTQSPFDHIPKTTDAVRTALGLGECPETETLILITYQSVGTGAPNPLHRPTIGEAGSYCWFRPNPDAAAHHGLTEPLPPNPLGLAPVPEMVHREINGDTLTFPLYLAV
;
A
#
# COMPACT_ATOMS: atom_id res chain seq x y z
N MET A 1 -15.94 -4.08 15.68
CA MET A 1 -14.62 -4.72 15.88
C MET A 1 -13.79 -3.99 16.94
N PHE A 2 -13.49 -2.70 16.75
CA PHE A 2 -12.63 -1.89 17.62
C PHE A 2 -12.98 -1.94 19.12
N THR A 3 -14.23 -1.68 19.52
CA THR A 3 -14.65 -1.70 20.93
C THR A 3 -14.36 -3.05 21.60
N ALA A 4 -14.67 -4.16 20.93
CA ALA A 4 -14.40 -5.50 21.45
C ALA A 4 -12.89 -5.78 21.60
N ALA A 5 -12.07 -5.28 20.67
CA ALA A 5 -10.62 -5.41 20.74
C ALA A 5 -10.04 -4.62 21.91
N LEU A 6 -10.52 -3.39 22.14
CA LEU A 6 -10.17 -2.56 23.30
C LEU A 6 -10.60 -3.20 24.63
N ASP A 7 -11.80 -3.75 24.69
CA ASP A 7 -12.33 -4.41 25.90
C ASP A 7 -11.57 -5.69 26.27
N SER A 8 -10.85 -6.27 25.30
CA SER A 8 -9.98 -7.44 25.52
C SER A 8 -8.58 -7.06 26.05
N LEU A 9 -8.25 -5.77 26.15
CA LEU A 9 -6.98 -5.29 26.71
C LEU A 9 -7.02 -5.25 28.24
N THR A 10 -5.84 -5.18 28.86
CA THR A 10 -5.75 -4.79 30.28
C THR A 10 -6.26 -3.35 30.46
N ALA A 11 -6.77 -3.02 31.65
CA ALA A 11 -7.28 -1.67 31.93
C ALA A 11 -6.22 -0.57 31.62
N ALA A 12 -4.96 -0.81 31.99
CA ALA A 12 -3.86 0.12 31.71
C ALA A 12 -3.62 0.30 30.20
N HIS A 13 -3.59 -0.78 29.42
CA HIS A 13 -3.41 -0.70 27.96
C HIS A 13 -4.60 -0.02 27.28
N LYS A 14 -5.83 -0.36 27.69
CA LYS A 14 -7.04 0.28 27.18
C LYS A 14 -7.00 1.80 27.39
N THR A 15 -6.75 2.25 28.62
CA THR A 15 -6.66 3.69 28.93
C THR A 15 -5.55 4.39 28.14
N ALA A 16 -4.37 3.76 27.99
CA ALA A 16 -3.27 4.34 27.21
C ALA A 16 -3.65 4.54 25.73
N VAL A 17 -4.25 3.51 25.11
CA VAL A 17 -4.69 3.59 23.71
C VAL A 17 -5.80 4.63 23.55
N GLU A 18 -6.83 4.62 24.40
CA GLU A 18 -7.94 5.59 24.32
C GLU A 18 -7.44 7.03 24.50
N THR A 19 -6.55 7.27 25.45
CA THR A 19 -5.94 8.58 25.69
C THR A 19 -5.18 9.05 24.46
N GLN A 20 -4.36 8.18 23.86
CA GLN A 20 -3.57 8.55 22.68
C GLN A 20 -4.45 8.81 21.46
N LEU A 21 -5.47 7.99 21.21
CA LEU A 21 -6.39 8.21 20.09
C LEU A 21 -7.19 9.51 20.28
N SER A 22 -7.61 9.82 21.51
CA SER A 22 -8.24 11.11 21.81
C SER A 22 -7.29 12.28 21.59
N ALA A 23 -6.02 12.15 21.96
CA ALA A 23 -5.01 13.18 21.73
C ALA A 23 -4.78 13.43 20.23
N TRP A 24 -4.76 12.37 19.42
CA TRP A 24 -4.70 12.49 17.96
C TRP A 24 -5.96 13.16 17.39
N ASP A 25 -7.16 12.82 17.87
CA ASP A 25 -8.43 13.41 17.40
C ASP A 25 -8.52 14.92 17.61
N THR A 26 -8.06 15.41 18.77
CA THR A 26 -8.08 16.84 19.10
C THR A 26 -6.82 17.58 18.69
N GLY A 27 -5.80 16.83 18.27
CA GLY A 27 -4.49 17.37 17.90
C GLY A 27 -4.52 18.21 16.62
N PRO A 28 -3.51 19.07 16.42
CA PRO A 28 -3.45 19.95 15.25
C PRO A 28 -3.19 19.20 13.94
N CYS A 29 -2.58 18.01 13.99
CA CYS A 29 -2.14 17.27 12.82
C CYS A 29 -3.31 16.49 12.16
N PRO A 30 -3.80 16.89 10.96
CA PRO A 30 -4.93 16.22 10.31
C PRO A 30 -4.64 14.76 9.93
N LYS A 31 -3.36 14.44 9.68
CA LYS A 31 -2.89 13.08 9.37
C LYS A 31 -3.27 12.10 10.48
N TRP A 32 -2.93 12.41 11.73
CA TRP A 32 -3.17 11.51 12.85
C TRP A 32 -4.64 11.44 13.27
N ARG A 33 -5.42 12.50 13.06
CA ARG A 33 -6.88 12.46 13.17
C ARG A 33 -7.50 11.41 12.24
N ARG A 34 -7.04 11.37 10.99
CA ARG A 34 -7.51 10.36 10.01
C ARG A 34 -7.02 8.95 10.36
N VAL A 35 -5.77 8.80 10.81
CA VAL A 35 -5.27 7.50 11.29
C VAL A 35 -6.12 7.00 12.46
N ALA A 36 -6.43 7.84 13.44
CA ALA A 36 -7.30 7.47 14.56
C ALA A 36 -8.71 7.07 14.11
N ALA A 37 -9.28 7.78 13.12
CA ALA A 37 -10.56 7.39 12.52
C ALA A 37 -10.49 6.02 11.82
N ASN A 38 -9.42 5.74 11.07
CA ASN A 38 -9.20 4.46 10.40
C ASN A 38 -9.07 3.31 11.41
N ILE A 39 -8.36 3.51 12.51
CA ILE A 39 -8.25 2.51 13.59
C ILE A 39 -9.65 2.15 14.10
N ARG A 40 -10.51 3.13 14.35
CA ARG A 40 -11.87 2.89 14.85
C ARG A 40 -12.77 2.22 13.82
N ALA A 41 -12.55 2.50 12.54
CA ALA A 41 -13.32 1.96 11.42
C ALA A 41 -12.85 0.58 10.96
N GLU A 42 -11.76 0.04 11.52
CA GLU A 42 -11.22 -1.27 11.12
C GLU A 42 -12.22 -2.41 11.40
N VAL A 43 -12.41 -3.25 10.39
CA VAL A 43 -13.31 -4.42 10.39
C VAL A 43 -12.73 -5.63 9.67
N ALA A 44 -11.60 -5.49 8.97
CA ALA A 44 -10.94 -6.54 8.20
C ALA A 44 -10.06 -7.45 9.06
N LEU A 45 -9.52 -6.94 10.17
CA LEU A 45 -8.77 -7.74 11.14
C LEU A 45 -9.70 -8.62 11.96
N GLN A 46 -9.30 -9.87 12.18
CA GLN A 46 -9.94 -10.71 13.19
C GLN A 46 -9.71 -10.13 14.59
N LEU A 47 -10.63 -10.41 15.52
CA LEU A 47 -10.59 -9.85 16.87
C LEU A 47 -9.24 -10.09 17.56
N ALA A 48 -8.72 -11.32 17.49
CA ALA A 48 -7.45 -11.69 18.11
C ALA A 48 -6.26 -10.90 17.54
N ASP A 49 -6.19 -10.74 16.22
CA ASP A 49 -5.12 -9.99 15.56
C ASP A 49 -5.23 -8.48 15.88
N PHE A 50 -6.45 -7.94 15.95
CA PHE A 50 -6.65 -6.54 16.33
C PHE A 50 -6.27 -6.29 17.80
N THR A 51 -6.64 -7.19 18.72
CA THR A 51 -6.22 -7.13 20.12
C THR A 51 -4.69 -7.23 20.25
N ALA A 52 -4.03 -8.08 19.47
CA ALA A 52 -2.58 -8.18 19.44
C ALA A 52 -1.93 -6.87 18.97
N LEU A 53 -2.43 -6.27 17.89
CA LEU A 53 -1.96 -4.99 17.37
C LEU A 53 -2.11 -3.87 18.42
N LEU A 54 -3.27 -3.75 19.07
CA LEU A 54 -3.50 -2.73 20.09
C LEU A 54 -2.65 -2.97 21.35
N THR A 55 -2.39 -4.23 21.70
CA THR A 55 -1.47 -4.58 22.80
C THR A 55 -0.04 -4.17 22.49
N ASP A 56 0.42 -4.45 21.27
CA ASP A 56 1.73 -4.02 20.77
C ASP A 56 1.86 -2.50 20.81
N PHE A 57 0.82 -1.77 20.39
CA PHE A 57 0.83 -0.31 20.43
C PHE A 57 0.85 0.22 21.86
N ALA A 58 0.02 -0.32 22.76
CA ALA A 58 0.02 0.06 24.18
C ALA A 58 1.39 -0.17 24.83
N THR A 59 2.07 -1.26 24.45
CA THR A 59 3.43 -1.57 24.93
C THR A 59 4.44 -0.53 24.46
N GLU A 60 4.36 -0.09 23.19
CA GLU A 60 5.21 0.98 22.67
C GLU A 60 4.95 2.32 23.39
N LEU A 61 3.69 2.63 23.72
CA LEU A 61 3.31 3.84 24.47
C LEU A 61 3.85 3.84 25.90
N ALA A 62 3.99 2.68 26.53
CA ALA A 62 4.62 2.55 27.84
C ALA A 62 6.15 2.78 27.78
N GLY A 63 6.75 2.66 26.59
CA GLY A 63 8.15 2.98 26.35
C GLY A 63 8.38 4.49 26.32
N VAL A 64 9.52 4.94 26.88
CA VAL A 64 9.89 6.37 26.95
C VAL A 64 10.73 6.86 25.76
N THR A 65 11.11 5.98 24.84
CA THR A 65 12.14 6.25 23.82
C THR A 65 11.60 6.57 22.43
N VAL A 66 10.32 6.29 22.16
CA VAL A 66 9.72 6.49 20.84
C VAL A 66 8.48 7.38 20.95
N SER A 67 8.24 8.22 19.92
CA SER A 67 7.00 8.98 19.88
C SER A 67 5.80 8.05 19.68
N PRO A 68 4.59 8.41 20.12
CA PRO A 68 3.38 7.61 19.90
C PRO A 68 3.17 7.22 18.43
N GLU A 69 3.47 8.14 17.52
CA GLU A 69 3.39 7.93 16.07
C GLU A 69 4.33 6.82 15.60
N SER A 70 5.56 6.82 16.11
CA SER A 70 6.57 5.82 15.79
C SER A 70 6.21 4.46 16.40
N GLY A 71 5.71 4.46 17.64
CA GLY A 71 5.21 3.27 18.31
C GLY A 71 4.07 2.60 17.54
N TRP A 72 3.11 3.39 17.04
CA TRP A 72 2.05 2.90 16.17
C TRP A 72 2.57 2.25 14.90
N VAL A 73 3.46 2.93 14.18
CA VAL A 73 4.06 2.38 12.94
C VAL A 73 4.83 1.09 13.22
N ASN A 74 5.53 0.99 14.34
CA ASN A 74 6.23 -0.22 14.76
C ASN A 74 5.26 -1.37 15.06
N ALA A 75 4.18 -1.11 15.80
CA ALA A 75 3.13 -2.09 16.07
C ALA A 75 2.47 -2.59 14.77
N CYS A 76 2.13 -1.69 13.85
CA CYS A 76 1.60 -2.02 12.53
C CYS A 76 2.55 -2.95 11.74
N ARG A 77 3.85 -2.63 11.69
CA ARG A 77 4.85 -3.48 11.01
C ARG A 77 4.89 -4.92 11.52
N ARG A 78 4.72 -5.14 12.83
CA ARG A 78 4.68 -6.49 13.43
C ARG A 78 3.41 -7.26 13.09
N ASN A 79 2.34 -6.54 12.72
CA ASN A 79 1.01 -7.09 12.50
C ASN A 79 0.57 -7.01 11.04
N GLN A 80 1.53 -6.95 10.09
CA GLN A 80 1.24 -7.00 8.66
C GLN A 80 0.81 -8.39 8.19
N PHE A 81 0.03 -8.42 7.11
CA PHE A 81 -0.53 -9.56 6.41
C PHE A 81 -1.47 -10.41 7.30
N ARG A 82 -2.20 -9.76 8.20
CA ARG A 82 -3.21 -10.37 9.09
C ARG A 82 -4.65 -10.27 8.58
N GLY A 83 -4.86 -9.54 7.48
CA GLY A 83 -6.15 -9.51 6.81
C GLY A 83 -6.50 -10.86 6.16
N ALA A 84 -7.79 -11.05 5.90
CA ALA A 84 -8.31 -12.26 5.26
C ALA A 84 -7.58 -12.55 3.94
N ALA A 85 -7.25 -13.82 3.70
CA ALA A 85 -6.71 -14.25 2.42
C ALA A 85 -7.79 -14.16 1.34
N MET A 86 -7.42 -13.73 0.13
CA MET A 86 -8.33 -13.71 -1.00
C MET A 86 -8.58 -15.14 -1.50
N PRO A 87 -9.84 -15.56 -1.64
CA PRO A 87 -10.15 -16.86 -2.20
C PRO A 87 -9.90 -16.88 -3.71
N PRO A 88 -9.58 -18.04 -4.30
CA PRO A 88 -9.55 -18.21 -5.76
C PRO A 88 -10.92 -17.93 -6.41
N PRO A 89 -10.98 -17.50 -7.69
CA PRO A 89 -9.83 -17.20 -8.55
C PRO A 89 -9.14 -15.87 -8.16
N LEU A 90 -7.80 -15.89 -8.15
CA LEU A 90 -7.01 -14.69 -7.87
C LEU A 90 -6.91 -13.80 -9.13
N PRO A 91 -6.79 -12.47 -8.98
CA PRO A 91 -6.53 -11.58 -10.10
C PRO A 91 -5.18 -11.93 -10.75
N THR A 92 -5.14 -12.03 -12.07
CA THR A 92 -3.91 -12.36 -12.80
C THR A 92 -2.95 -11.18 -12.82
N HIS A 93 -3.47 -9.98 -13.02
CA HIS A 93 -2.68 -8.75 -13.05
C HIS A 93 -2.94 -7.89 -11.82
N LEU A 94 -1.84 -7.41 -11.26
CA LEU A 94 -1.76 -6.49 -10.15
C LEU A 94 -1.00 -5.26 -10.60
N GLY A 95 -1.21 -4.13 -9.93
CA GLY A 95 -0.42 -2.95 -10.22
C GLY A 95 -0.41 -1.92 -9.10
N ARG A 96 0.65 -1.13 -9.06
CA ARG A 96 0.75 0.05 -8.20
C ARG A 96 1.41 1.20 -8.94
N ALA A 97 0.90 2.41 -8.74
CA ALA A 97 1.61 3.62 -9.11
C ALA A 97 2.54 4.04 -7.98
N VAL A 98 3.78 4.35 -8.32
CA VAL A 98 4.79 4.83 -7.36
C VAL A 98 5.56 6.00 -7.97
N PRO A 99 6.09 6.91 -7.14
CA PRO A 99 7.09 7.85 -7.59
C PRO A 99 8.22 7.19 -8.38
N ILE A 100 8.59 7.76 -9.53
CA ILE A 100 9.67 7.21 -10.36
C ILE A 100 10.99 7.11 -9.58
N GLY A 101 11.34 8.13 -8.79
CA GLY A 101 12.52 8.12 -7.90
C GLY A 101 12.42 7.07 -6.79
N GLY A 102 11.21 6.81 -6.29
CA GLY A 102 10.94 5.74 -5.33
C GLY A 102 11.22 4.35 -5.91
N TYR A 103 10.79 4.12 -7.16
CA TYR A 103 11.08 2.86 -7.85
C TYR A 103 12.56 2.74 -8.26
N ALA A 104 13.16 3.83 -8.72
CA ALA A 104 14.58 3.89 -9.04
C ALA A 104 15.45 3.51 -7.83
N LYS A 105 15.06 3.96 -6.63
CA LYS A 105 15.70 3.56 -5.37
C LYS A 105 15.61 2.05 -5.13
N ILE A 106 14.43 1.43 -5.30
CA ILE A 106 14.27 -0.04 -5.18
C ILE A 106 15.23 -0.77 -6.11
N ILE A 107 15.33 -0.33 -7.37
CA ILE A 107 16.22 -0.94 -8.36
C ILE A 107 17.68 -0.81 -7.88
N SER A 108 18.10 0.39 -7.46
CA SER A 108 19.48 0.64 -7.01
C SER A 108 19.88 -0.11 -5.74
N GLU A 109 18.93 -0.40 -4.85
CA GLU A 109 19.15 -1.16 -3.61
C GLU A 109 19.23 -2.69 -3.85
N SER A 110 19.00 -3.14 -5.09
CA SER A 110 19.02 -4.56 -5.42
C SER A 110 20.46 -5.10 -5.42
N PRO A 111 20.76 -6.25 -4.77
CA PRO A 111 22.14 -6.68 -4.49
C PRO A 111 23.08 -6.82 -5.69
N SER A 112 22.55 -7.06 -6.89
CA SER A 112 23.32 -7.26 -8.12
C SER A 112 23.36 -6.03 -9.02
N ILE A 113 22.82 -4.89 -8.58
CA ILE A 113 22.74 -3.66 -9.35
C ILE A 113 23.78 -2.67 -8.84
N THR A 114 24.55 -2.09 -9.76
CA THR A 114 25.59 -1.09 -9.46
C THR A 114 25.18 0.33 -9.89
N LEU A 115 23.96 0.49 -10.39
CA LEU A 115 23.42 1.78 -10.83
C LEU A 115 22.99 2.60 -9.61
N THR A 116 23.27 3.90 -9.64
CA THR A 116 22.76 4.83 -8.63
C THR A 116 21.25 5.07 -8.82
N PRO A 117 20.53 5.59 -7.81
CA PRO A 117 19.13 5.98 -7.97
C PRO A 117 18.89 6.88 -9.19
N ASP A 118 19.73 7.90 -9.40
CA ASP A 118 19.60 8.83 -10.53
C ASP A 118 19.78 8.12 -11.89
N MET A 119 20.72 7.18 -11.98
CA MET A 119 20.91 6.38 -13.21
C MET A 119 19.72 5.45 -13.47
N CYS A 120 19.15 4.85 -12.41
CA CYS A 120 17.94 4.04 -12.52
C CYS A 120 16.74 4.89 -12.94
N GLU A 121 16.57 6.09 -12.41
CA GLU A 121 15.49 7.00 -12.81
C GLU A 121 15.63 7.41 -14.28
N GLN A 122 16.84 7.79 -14.71
CA GLN A 122 17.09 8.13 -16.10
C GLN A 122 16.78 6.94 -17.03
N MET A 123 17.22 5.73 -16.67
CA MET A 123 16.89 4.51 -17.42
C MET A 123 15.38 4.30 -17.54
N LEU A 124 14.60 4.51 -16.48
CA LEU A 124 13.13 4.40 -16.52
C LEU A 124 12.49 5.43 -17.47
N ARG A 125 13.01 6.66 -17.49
CA ARG A 125 12.58 7.72 -18.43
C ARG A 125 12.93 7.36 -19.87
N ASP A 126 14.12 6.85 -20.12
CA ASP A 126 14.56 6.42 -21.44
C ASP A 126 13.71 5.27 -21.98
N ILE A 127 13.40 4.28 -21.14
CA ILE A 127 12.47 3.18 -21.48
C ILE A 127 11.10 3.75 -21.87
N HIS A 128 10.56 4.69 -21.10
CA HIS A 128 9.27 5.31 -21.42
C HIS A 128 9.30 6.05 -22.76
N LEU A 129 10.35 6.84 -23.03
CA LEU A 129 10.55 7.52 -24.31
C LEU A 129 10.69 6.53 -25.48
N ALA A 130 11.22 5.33 -25.21
CA ALA A 130 11.28 4.20 -26.13
C ALA A 130 9.98 3.35 -26.14
N SER A 131 8.81 3.99 -26.03
CA SER A 131 7.47 3.34 -26.02
C SER A 131 7.20 2.43 -24.82
N GLY A 132 7.97 2.55 -23.74
CA GLY A 132 7.82 1.75 -22.53
C GLY A 132 8.40 0.33 -22.65
N MET A 133 9.09 0.00 -23.73
CA MET A 133 9.63 -1.34 -23.97
C MET A 133 11.12 -1.41 -23.61
N PRO A 134 11.49 -2.08 -22.51
CA PRO A 134 12.90 -2.19 -22.13
C PRO A 134 13.65 -3.14 -23.07
N THR A 135 14.94 -2.85 -23.26
CA THR A 135 15.91 -3.78 -23.85
C THR A 135 16.08 -5.03 -22.98
N PRO A 136 16.69 -6.11 -23.51
CA PRO A 136 16.98 -7.31 -22.70
C PRO A 136 17.92 -7.05 -21.51
N ARG A 137 18.74 -6.00 -21.56
CA ARG A 137 19.59 -5.59 -20.44
C ARG A 137 18.76 -4.90 -19.36
N GLU A 138 17.95 -3.93 -19.74
CA GLU A 138 17.07 -3.19 -18.84
C GLU A 138 16.05 -4.11 -18.19
N THR A 139 15.46 -5.04 -18.95
CA THR A 139 14.55 -6.07 -18.42
C THR A 139 15.22 -6.85 -17.29
N ARG A 140 16.44 -7.34 -17.50
CA ARG A 140 17.17 -8.08 -16.46
C ARG A 140 17.42 -7.24 -15.21
N ILE A 141 17.70 -5.95 -15.35
CA ILE A 141 17.88 -5.01 -14.23
C ILE A 141 16.57 -4.84 -13.47
N LEU A 142 15.47 -4.54 -14.18
CA LEU A 142 14.14 -4.34 -13.60
C LEU A 142 13.65 -5.59 -12.86
N GLN A 143 13.94 -6.78 -13.40
CA GLN A 143 13.55 -8.05 -12.78
C GLN A 143 14.31 -8.36 -11.47
N GLN A 144 15.44 -7.70 -11.20
CA GLN A 144 16.12 -7.81 -9.90
C GLN A 144 15.41 -7.01 -8.80
N ALA A 145 14.58 -6.03 -9.16
CA ALA A 145 13.89 -5.19 -8.20
C ALA A 145 12.90 -6.03 -7.37
N ARG A 146 12.95 -5.85 -6.06
CA ARG A 146 12.04 -6.48 -5.13
C ARG A 146 10.76 -5.65 -5.00
N LEU A 147 9.64 -6.17 -5.50
CA LEU A 147 8.35 -5.51 -5.46
C LEU A 147 7.70 -5.75 -4.09
N GLY A 148 8.09 -4.93 -3.12
CA GLY A 148 7.60 -5.01 -1.74
C GLY A 148 7.33 -3.61 -1.18
N ARG A 149 8.32 -3.00 -0.53
CA ARG A 149 8.20 -1.75 0.25
C ARG A 149 7.26 -0.67 -0.32
N TYR A 150 7.34 -0.39 -1.62
CA TYR A 150 6.52 0.64 -2.28
C TYR A 150 5.39 0.08 -3.15
N VAL A 151 5.37 -1.24 -3.36
CA VAL A 151 4.50 -1.94 -4.33
C VAL A 151 3.58 -2.97 -3.63
N MET A 152 3.72 -3.15 -2.32
CA MET A 152 2.96 -4.09 -1.50
C MET A 152 1.44 -3.90 -1.66
N TRP A 153 1.00 -2.64 -1.75
CA TRP A 153 -0.38 -2.31 -2.05
C TRP A 153 -0.61 -2.44 -3.55
N ALA A 154 -1.53 -3.32 -3.93
CA ALA A 154 -1.74 -3.73 -5.29
C ALA A 154 -3.19 -3.51 -5.69
N ALA A 155 -3.42 -2.62 -6.65
CA ALA A 155 -4.70 -2.48 -7.33
C ALA A 155 -4.91 -3.62 -8.32
N PHE A 156 -6.16 -3.97 -8.58
CA PHE A 156 -6.55 -4.94 -9.60
C PHE A 156 -7.92 -4.58 -10.19
N ASP A 157 -8.24 -5.12 -11.37
CA ASP A 157 -9.59 -5.03 -11.93
C ASP A 157 -10.40 -6.26 -11.50
N ALA A 158 -11.39 -6.06 -10.63
CA ALA A 158 -12.26 -7.12 -10.12
C ALA A 158 -13.22 -7.69 -11.19
N THR A 159 -13.47 -6.94 -12.26
CA THR A 159 -14.35 -7.34 -13.37
C THR A 159 -13.58 -8.02 -14.50
N HIS A 160 -12.35 -7.56 -14.77
CA HIS A 160 -11.47 -8.08 -15.81
C HIS A 160 -10.10 -8.44 -15.22
N THR A 161 -10.05 -9.56 -14.49
CA THR A 161 -8.86 -9.98 -13.72
C THR A 161 -7.58 -10.20 -14.55
N THR A 162 -7.70 -10.26 -15.87
CA THR A 162 -6.59 -10.40 -16.82
C THR A 162 -6.14 -9.08 -17.44
N GLN A 163 -6.73 -7.94 -17.08
CA GLN A 163 -6.36 -6.62 -17.59
C GLN A 163 -5.52 -5.83 -16.59
N SER A 164 -4.81 -4.81 -17.08
CA SER A 164 -4.08 -3.92 -16.19
C SER A 164 -5.08 -3.12 -15.35
N PRO A 165 -4.83 -2.93 -14.04
CA PRO A 165 -5.70 -2.10 -13.20
C PRO A 165 -5.74 -0.63 -13.62
N PHE A 166 -4.85 -0.21 -14.53
CA PHE A 166 -4.75 1.18 -14.98
C PHE A 166 -5.46 1.45 -16.30
N ASP A 167 -6.01 0.44 -16.98
CA ASP A 167 -6.58 0.60 -18.33
C ASP A 167 -7.81 1.52 -18.37
N HIS A 168 -8.53 1.62 -17.25
CA HIS A 168 -9.72 2.48 -17.09
C HIS A 168 -9.41 3.84 -16.44
N ILE A 169 -8.15 4.10 -16.05
CA ILE A 169 -7.76 5.33 -15.36
C ILE A 169 -7.04 6.24 -16.37
N PRO A 170 -7.45 7.51 -16.53
CA PRO A 170 -6.68 8.47 -17.32
C PRO A 170 -5.23 8.53 -16.83
N LYS A 171 -4.26 8.40 -17.74
CA LYS A 171 -2.83 8.31 -17.39
C LYS A 171 -2.19 9.67 -17.07
N THR A 172 -2.95 10.58 -16.46
CA THR A 172 -2.41 11.83 -15.92
C THR A 172 -2.01 11.64 -14.47
N THR A 173 -1.01 12.39 -14.02
CA THR A 173 -0.52 12.33 -12.62
C THR A 173 -1.68 12.51 -11.62
N ASP A 174 -2.55 13.49 -11.85
CA ASP A 174 -3.68 13.79 -10.95
C ASP A 174 -4.77 12.73 -10.96
N ALA A 175 -5.10 12.16 -12.12
CA ALA A 175 -6.11 11.11 -12.19
C ALA A 175 -5.63 9.84 -11.47
N VAL A 176 -4.38 9.45 -11.68
CA VAL A 176 -3.78 8.28 -11.00
C VAL A 176 -3.67 8.51 -9.49
N ARG A 177 -3.20 9.68 -9.06
CA ARG A 177 -3.12 10.02 -7.62
C ARG A 177 -4.49 10.00 -6.97
N THR A 178 -5.49 10.58 -7.65
CA THR A 178 -6.87 10.60 -7.18
C THR A 178 -7.44 9.19 -7.08
N ALA A 179 -7.38 8.40 -8.15
CA ALA A 179 -7.92 7.04 -8.20
C ALA A 179 -7.30 6.12 -7.13
N LEU A 180 -5.98 6.21 -6.93
CA LEU A 180 -5.22 5.31 -6.05
C LEU A 180 -4.97 5.90 -4.66
N GLY A 181 -5.66 6.98 -4.29
CA GLY A 181 -5.60 7.53 -2.93
C GLY A 181 -4.23 8.11 -2.54
N LEU A 182 -3.35 8.47 -3.49
CA LEU A 182 -1.93 8.80 -3.25
C LEU A 182 -1.69 10.22 -2.71
N GLY A 183 -2.44 10.64 -1.69
CA GLY A 183 -2.46 12.03 -1.23
C GLY A 183 -1.21 12.52 -0.48
N GLU A 184 -0.19 11.70 -0.28
CA GLU A 184 1.14 12.12 0.22
C GLU A 184 2.15 12.37 -0.93
N CYS A 185 1.84 11.95 -2.15
CA CYS A 185 2.68 12.19 -3.32
C CYS A 185 2.53 13.66 -3.74
N PRO A 186 3.59 14.44 -3.95
CA PRO A 186 3.52 15.78 -4.53
C PRO A 186 2.86 15.79 -5.91
N GLU A 187 2.16 16.87 -6.25
CA GLU A 187 1.55 17.07 -7.58
C GLU A 187 2.56 17.06 -8.72
N THR A 188 3.80 17.45 -8.44
CA THR A 188 4.87 17.56 -9.42
C THR A 188 5.62 16.26 -9.69
N GLU A 189 5.30 15.18 -8.98
CA GLU A 189 6.08 13.94 -9.03
C GLU A 189 5.57 13.03 -10.15
N THR A 190 6.45 12.71 -11.11
CA THR A 190 6.15 11.73 -12.16
C THR A 190 5.95 10.36 -11.53
N LEU A 191 4.79 9.76 -11.79
CA LEU A 191 4.48 8.41 -11.33
C LEU A 191 4.81 7.39 -12.41
N ILE A 192 5.42 6.28 -12.01
CA ILE A 192 5.52 5.08 -12.85
C ILE A 192 4.40 4.11 -12.47
N LEU A 193 3.69 3.59 -13.48
CA LEU A 193 2.63 2.61 -13.34
C LEU A 193 3.22 1.21 -13.49
N ILE A 194 3.48 0.56 -12.35
CA ILE A 194 4.06 -0.78 -12.32
C ILE A 194 2.92 -1.80 -12.38
N THR A 195 2.91 -2.64 -13.41
CA THR A 195 1.97 -3.77 -13.55
C THR A 195 2.77 -5.07 -13.55
N TYR A 196 2.25 -6.11 -12.92
CA TYR A 196 2.90 -7.41 -12.79
C TYR A 196 1.87 -8.53 -12.64
N GLN A 197 2.30 -9.75 -12.88
CA GLN A 197 1.47 -10.94 -12.71
C GLN A 197 1.49 -11.42 -11.26
N SER A 198 0.34 -11.78 -10.70
CA SER A 198 0.22 -12.33 -9.34
C SER A 198 0.81 -13.74 -9.21
N VAL A 199 0.89 -14.46 -10.33
CA VAL A 199 1.45 -15.80 -10.48
C VAL A 199 2.68 -15.70 -11.38
N GLY A 200 3.86 -15.99 -10.83
CA GLY A 200 5.10 -16.15 -11.60
C GLY A 200 5.27 -17.59 -12.09
N THR A 201 6.52 -18.06 -12.13
CA THR A 201 6.86 -19.46 -12.50
C THR A 201 6.56 -20.48 -11.39
N GLY A 202 6.04 -20.04 -10.24
CA GLY A 202 5.78 -20.86 -9.06
C GLY A 202 4.34 -20.75 -8.54
N ALA A 203 4.13 -21.12 -7.29
CA ALA A 203 2.83 -21.00 -6.63
C ALA A 203 2.36 -19.53 -6.59
N PRO A 204 1.03 -19.27 -6.67
CA PRO A 204 0.49 -17.92 -6.53
C PRO A 204 0.92 -17.28 -5.22
N ASN A 205 1.29 -16.00 -5.27
CA ASN A 205 1.59 -15.26 -4.05
C ASN A 205 0.31 -15.07 -3.22
N PRO A 206 0.34 -15.33 -1.90
CA PRO A 206 -0.78 -15.04 -1.04
C PRO A 206 -1.14 -13.55 -1.11
N LEU A 207 -2.40 -13.27 -1.46
CA LEU A 207 -2.97 -11.94 -1.45
C LEU A 207 -3.87 -11.80 -0.22
N HIS A 208 -3.66 -10.74 0.54
CA HIS A 208 -4.42 -10.45 1.75
C HIS A 208 -5.22 -9.17 1.58
N ARG A 209 -6.43 -9.15 2.15
CA ARG A 209 -7.20 -7.92 2.30
C ARG A 209 -6.37 -6.91 3.11
N PRO A 210 -6.22 -5.66 2.65
CA PRO A 210 -5.47 -4.67 3.40
C PRO A 210 -6.16 -4.28 4.72
N THR A 211 -5.35 -3.92 5.71
CA THR A 211 -5.75 -3.54 7.06
C THR A 211 -4.98 -2.31 7.53
N ILE A 212 -5.34 -1.76 8.69
CA ILE A 212 -4.56 -0.73 9.37
C ILE A 212 -3.12 -1.17 9.69
N GLY A 213 -2.84 -2.48 9.74
CA GLY A 213 -1.50 -3.03 9.90
C GLY A 213 -0.58 -2.69 8.72
N GLU A 214 -1.07 -2.76 7.49
CA GLU A 214 -0.31 -2.36 6.31
C GLU A 214 -0.30 -0.85 6.12
N ALA A 215 -1.38 -0.17 6.52
CA ALA A 215 -1.49 1.27 6.35
C ALA A 215 -0.50 2.02 7.25
N GLY A 216 -0.37 1.59 8.51
CA GLY A 216 0.53 2.24 9.47
C GLY A 216 0.18 3.73 9.60
N SER A 217 1.06 4.60 9.09
CA SER A 217 0.83 6.06 9.08
C SER A 217 0.15 6.59 7.82
N TYR A 218 -0.14 5.76 6.82
CA TYR A 218 -0.78 6.17 5.58
C TYR A 218 -2.24 6.56 5.82
N CYS A 219 -2.47 7.86 6.04
CA CYS A 219 -3.74 8.40 6.51
C CYS A 219 -4.84 8.49 5.44
N TRP A 220 -4.50 8.18 4.19
CA TRP A 220 -5.43 8.14 3.06
C TRP A 220 -6.03 6.75 2.84
N PHE A 221 -5.49 5.71 3.48
CA PHE A 221 -6.18 4.42 3.61
C PHE A 221 -7.56 4.66 4.22
N ARG A 222 -8.56 3.92 3.75
CA ARG A 222 -9.89 3.88 4.36
C ARG A 222 -10.32 2.43 4.47
N PRO A 223 -10.55 1.90 5.69
CA PRO A 223 -11.03 0.54 5.83
C PRO A 223 -12.33 0.34 5.06
N ASN A 224 -12.41 -0.73 4.26
CA ASN A 224 -13.67 -1.13 3.63
C ASN A 224 -14.67 -1.50 4.76
N PRO A 225 -15.85 -0.86 4.83
CA PRO A 225 -16.79 -1.05 5.94
C PRO A 225 -17.44 -2.44 5.97
N ASP A 226 -17.40 -3.19 4.88
CA ASP A 226 -17.92 -4.55 4.83
C ASP A 226 -16.90 -5.55 5.41
N ALA A 227 -17.19 -6.10 6.59
CA ALA A 227 -16.34 -7.11 7.23
C ALA A 227 -16.23 -8.42 6.42
N ALA A 228 -17.22 -8.73 5.57
CA ALA A 228 -17.23 -9.96 4.76
C ALA A 228 -16.45 -9.82 3.44
N ALA A 229 -16.11 -8.60 3.02
CA ALA A 229 -15.38 -8.37 1.78
C ALA A 229 -14.03 -9.10 1.75
N HIS A 230 -13.68 -9.66 0.60
CA HIS A 230 -12.43 -10.40 0.40
C HIS A 230 -11.24 -9.52 0.01
N HIS A 231 -11.48 -8.26 -0.32
CA HIS A 231 -10.48 -7.28 -0.72
C HIS A 231 -10.80 -5.88 -0.17
N GLY A 232 -9.81 -5.00 -0.20
CA GLY A 232 -9.98 -3.59 0.14
C GLY A 232 -10.58 -2.80 -1.03
N LEU A 233 -10.83 -1.52 -0.78
CA LEU A 233 -11.23 -0.55 -1.78
C LEU A 233 -10.46 0.74 -1.51
N THR A 234 -9.64 1.16 -2.47
CA THR A 234 -9.03 2.48 -2.45
C THR A 234 -10.07 3.50 -2.85
N GLU A 235 -10.51 4.30 -1.88
CA GLU A 235 -11.43 5.41 -2.14
C GLU A 235 -10.70 6.58 -2.82
N PRO A 236 -11.28 7.18 -3.88
CA PRO A 236 -10.65 8.30 -4.56
C PRO A 236 -10.45 9.52 -3.66
N LEU A 237 -9.39 10.29 -3.92
CA LEU A 237 -9.12 11.52 -3.19
C LEU A 237 -10.18 12.60 -3.48
N PRO A 238 -10.65 13.36 -2.48
CA PRO A 238 -11.38 14.59 -2.71
C PRO A 238 -10.41 15.76 -2.99
N PRO A 239 -10.72 16.67 -3.94
CA PRO A 239 -11.85 16.60 -4.87
C PRO A 239 -11.63 15.54 -5.97
N ASN A 240 -12.71 14.88 -6.40
CA ASN A 240 -12.70 13.89 -7.48
C ASN A 240 -13.50 14.40 -8.69
N PRO A 241 -12.99 15.39 -9.44
CA PRO A 241 -13.73 16.06 -10.52
C PRO A 241 -14.02 15.14 -11.71
N LEU A 242 -13.23 14.08 -11.89
CA LEU A 242 -13.39 13.10 -12.95
C LEU A 242 -14.41 11.99 -12.60
N GLY A 243 -14.98 12.01 -11.40
CA GLY A 243 -15.94 10.99 -10.97
C GLY A 243 -15.35 9.58 -10.96
N LEU A 244 -14.05 9.45 -10.66
CA LEU A 244 -13.35 8.16 -10.63
C LEU A 244 -14.01 7.24 -9.59
N ALA A 245 -14.11 5.95 -9.91
CA ALA A 245 -14.66 4.96 -9.01
C ALA A 245 -13.60 4.46 -7.99
N PRO A 246 -14.03 3.92 -6.84
CA PRO A 246 -13.12 3.20 -5.94
C PRO A 246 -12.43 2.03 -6.65
N VAL A 247 -11.15 1.84 -6.35
CA VAL A 247 -10.30 0.83 -7.00
C VAL A 247 -10.12 -0.37 -6.06
N PRO A 248 -10.42 -1.61 -6.48
CA PRO A 248 -10.13 -2.80 -5.70
C PRO A 248 -8.64 -2.93 -5.38
N GLU A 249 -8.32 -3.23 -4.11
CA GLU A 249 -6.94 -3.31 -3.64
C GLU A 249 -6.69 -4.51 -2.73
N MET A 250 -5.44 -4.99 -2.78
CA MET A 250 -4.90 -6.10 -2.01
C MET A 250 -3.52 -5.75 -1.49
N VAL A 251 -3.03 -6.51 -0.52
CA VAL A 251 -1.63 -6.47 -0.09
C VAL A 251 -0.96 -7.82 -0.23
N HIS A 252 0.31 -7.81 -0.60
CA HIS A 252 1.11 -9.03 -0.70
C HIS A 252 2.51 -8.83 -0.11
N ARG A 253 3.15 -9.93 0.26
CA ARG A 253 4.56 -9.93 0.68
C ARG A 253 5.46 -9.58 -0.51
N GLU A 254 6.68 -9.18 -0.21
CA GLU A 254 7.67 -8.86 -1.25
C GLU A 254 7.82 -10.00 -2.28
N ILE A 255 7.74 -9.64 -3.56
CA ILE A 255 7.93 -10.57 -4.68
C ILE A 255 9.11 -10.12 -5.57
N ASN A 256 9.57 -11.01 -6.43
CA ASN A 256 10.55 -10.67 -7.47
C ASN A 256 9.90 -9.84 -8.59
N GLY A 257 10.68 -8.98 -9.24
CA GLY A 257 10.28 -8.26 -10.44
C GLY A 257 10.26 -9.11 -11.71
N ASP A 258 10.49 -10.42 -11.64
CA ASP A 258 10.42 -11.34 -12.78
C ASP A 258 9.00 -11.44 -13.39
N THR A 259 7.98 -11.03 -12.63
CA THR A 259 6.58 -10.96 -13.03
C THR A 259 6.15 -9.63 -13.64
N LEU A 260 7.08 -8.65 -13.76
CA LEU A 260 6.78 -7.35 -14.37
C LEU A 260 6.26 -7.49 -15.79
N THR A 261 5.22 -6.72 -16.10
CA THR A 261 4.64 -6.65 -17.44
C THR A 261 5.01 -5.35 -18.13
N PHE A 262 5.21 -5.43 -19.45
CA PHE A 262 5.56 -4.30 -20.30
C PHE A 262 4.47 -4.06 -21.35
N PRO A 263 4.30 -2.83 -21.85
CA PRO A 263 5.15 -1.64 -21.65
C PRO A 263 5.03 -0.97 -20.27
N LEU A 264 6.08 -0.29 -19.83
CA LEU A 264 6.05 0.63 -18.69
C LEU A 264 5.35 1.93 -19.08
N TYR A 265 4.45 2.40 -18.22
CA TYR A 265 3.79 3.70 -18.39
C TYR A 265 4.25 4.68 -17.33
N LEU A 266 4.45 5.93 -17.73
CA LEU A 266 4.53 7.06 -16.82
C LEU A 266 3.19 7.80 -16.86
N ALA A 267 2.69 8.17 -15.68
CA ALA A 267 1.64 9.17 -15.59
C ALA A 267 2.32 10.53 -15.49
N VAL A 268 1.99 11.40 -16.43
CA VAL A 268 2.51 12.76 -16.55
C VAL A 268 1.38 13.77 -16.48
#